data_AF-A0AAE0NA38-F1
#
_entry.id   AF-A0AAE0NA38-F1
#
_cell.length_a   1.000
_cell.length_b   1.000
_cell.length_c   1.000
_cell.angle_alpha   90.00
_cell.angle_beta   90.00
_cell.angle_gamma   90.00
#
_symmetry.space_group_name_H-M   'P 1'
#
loop_
_entity.id
_entity.type
_entity.pdbx_description
1 polymer ?
#
loop_
_entity_poly.entity_id
_entity_poly.type
_entity_poly.pdbx_seq_one_letter_code
_entity_poly.pdbx_strand_id
1 'polypeptide(L)'
;PEVDKIKIVLASYLAGHTLEVDFLAQGTWNQVFLVVDKDRGDEFIFRVCLPVYPWFKTEAEVATIQFIRDNNTSIPAPRVLAFDSSAENELGYEWILMER
;
A
#
# COMPACT_ATOMS: atom_id res chain seq x y z
N PRO A 1 7.97 -9.74 -1.01
CA PRO A 1 8.70 -9.34 -2.24
C PRO A 1 10.04 -8.71 -1.88
N GLU A 2 10.94 -8.57 -2.85
CA GLU A 2 12.21 -7.86 -2.67
C GLU A 2 11.97 -6.35 -2.54
N VAL A 3 12.67 -5.70 -1.62
CA VAL A 3 12.50 -4.28 -1.30
C VAL A 3 12.75 -3.38 -2.51
N ASP A 4 13.67 -3.75 -3.39
CA ASP A 4 13.99 -2.95 -4.58
C ASP A 4 12.81 -2.85 -5.56
N LYS A 5 12.02 -3.93 -5.70
CA LYS A 5 10.78 -3.88 -6.51
C LYS A 5 9.74 -2.93 -5.91
N ILE A 6 9.65 -2.88 -4.58
CA ILE A 6 8.74 -1.95 -3.90
C ILE A 6 9.14 -0.50 -4.21
N LYS A 7 10.44 -0.19 -4.15
CA LYS A 7 10.96 1.15 -4.48
C LYS A 7 10.66 1.55 -5.93
N ILE A 8 10.81 0.63 -6.88
CA ILE A 8 10.48 0.88 -8.30
C ILE A 8 9.00 1.25 -8.45
N VAL A 9 8.09 0.44 -7.90
CA VAL A 9 6.65 0.72 -7.96
C VAL A 9 6.33 2.08 -7.34
N LEU A 10 6.88 2.36 -6.15
CA LEU A 10 6.62 3.61 -5.42
C LEU A 10 7.18 4.84 -6.13
N ALA A 11 8.28 4.73 -6.87
CA ALA A 11 8.86 5.86 -7.59
C ALA A 11 7.87 6.48 -8.60
N SER A 12 6.96 5.68 -9.16
CA SER A 12 5.90 6.15 -10.06
C SER A 12 4.80 6.97 -9.36
N TYR A 13 4.63 6.81 -8.04
CA TYR A 13 3.59 7.48 -7.26
C TYR A 13 4.13 8.59 -6.34
N LEU A 14 5.39 8.52 -5.92
CA LEU A 14 6.01 9.44 -4.95
C LEU A 14 7.06 10.38 -5.59
N ALA A 15 6.84 10.78 -6.85
CA ALA A 15 7.60 11.81 -7.56
C ALA A 15 9.14 11.63 -7.61
N GLY A 16 9.64 10.39 -7.50
CA GLY A 16 11.07 10.09 -7.59
C GLY A 16 11.90 10.53 -6.38
N HIS A 17 11.28 10.74 -5.22
CA HIS A 17 12.00 11.04 -3.97
C HIS A 17 12.84 9.85 -3.48
N THR A 18 13.76 10.13 -2.56
CA THR A 18 14.56 9.11 -1.88
C THR A 18 13.70 8.36 -0.84
N LEU A 19 13.35 7.12 -1.14
CA LEU A 19 12.51 6.28 -0.29
C LEU A 19 13.33 5.27 0.52
N GLU A 20 13.14 5.29 1.84
CA GLU A 20 13.52 4.17 2.72
C GLU A 20 12.32 3.25 2.90
N VAL A 21 12.55 1.93 2.82
CA VAL A 21 11.48 0.94 2.87
C VAL A 21 11.91 -0.15 3.83
N ASP A 22 11.19 -0.27 4.94
CA ASP A 22 11.48 -1.22 6.02
C ASP A 22 10.32 -2.19 6.20
N PHE A 23 10.63 -3.45 6.48
CA PHE A 23 9.62 -4.42 6.86
C PHE A 23 9.03 -4.04 8.22
N LEU A 24 7.71 -3.88 8.29
CA LEU A 24 7.01 -3.50 9.51
C LEU A 24 6.36 -4.72 10.18
N ALA A 25 5.59 -5.50 9.42
CA ALA A 25 4.85 -6.64 9.95
C ALA A 25 4.41 -7.60 8.84
N GLN A 26 4.03 -8.81 9.23
CA GLN A 26 3.40 -9.77 8.33
C GLN A 26 2.25 -10.48 9.04
N GLY A 27 1.11 -10.52 8.36
CA GLY A 27 -0.03 -11.36 8.74
C GLY A 27 -0.14 -12.60 7.85
N THR A 28 -1.26 -13.30 7.93
CA THR A 28 -1.51 -14.53 7.16
C THR A 28 -1.47 -14.30 5.65
N TRP A 29 -1.97 -13.16 5.18
CA TRP A 29 -2.12 -12.88 3.75
C TRP A 29 -1.53 -11.55 3.29
N ASN A 30 -0.91 -10.80 4.20
CA ASN A 30 -0.42 -9.46 3.91
C ASN A 30 0.99 -9.29 4.50
N GLN A 31 1.90 -8.71 3.72
CA GLN A 31 3.17 -8.17 4.21
C GLN A 31 3.08 -6.65 4.23
N VAL A 32 3.54 -6.02 5.31
CA VAL A 32 3.41 -4.58 5.53
C VAL A 32 4.80 -3.99 5.65
N PHE A 33 5.03 -2.92 4.90
CA PHE A 33 6.28 -2.17 4.87
C PHE A 33 6.00 -0.72 5.26
N LEU A 34 6.88 -0.17 6.08
CA LEU A 34 6.95 1.27 6.32
C LEU A 34 7.75 1.90 5.19
N VAL A 35 7.20 2.93 4.57
CA VAL A 35 7.89 3.73 3.55
C VAL A 35 8.09 5.12 4.12
N VAL A 36 9.34 5.57 4.17
CA VAL A 36 9.70 6.92 4.61
C VAL A 36 10.24 7.69 3.42
N ASP A 37 9.58 8.79 3.08
CA ASP A 37 10.08 9.78 2.14
C ASP A 37 11.12 10.64 2.85
N LYS A 38 12.40 10.49 2.50
CA LYS A 38 13.49 11.23 3.14
C LYS A 38 13.54 12.70 2.75
N ASP A 39 12.94 13.06 1.61
CA ASP A 39 12.98 14.42 1.10
C ASP A 39 11.91 15.28 1.76
N ARG A 40 10.73 14.70 2.04
CA ARG A 40 9.60 15.40 2.70
C ARG A 40 9.42 15.08 4.18
N GLY A 41 9.92 13.94 4.63
CA GLY A 41 9.66 13.42 5.98
C GLY A 41 8.29 12.76 6.14
N ASP A 42 7.55 12.55 5.05
CA ASP A 42 6.26 11.86 5.06
C ASP A 42 6.45 10.35 5.26
N GLU A 43 5.52 9.72 5.98
CA GLU A 43 5.51 8.27 6.21
C GLU A 43 4.25 7.63 5.63
N PHE A 44 4.45 6.47 5.01
CA PHE A 44 3.38 5.71 4.37
C PHE A 44 3.45 4.24 4.75
N ILE A 45 2.30 3.57 4.62
CA ILE A 45 2.21 2.13 4.70
C ILE A 45 2.06 1.56 3.30
N PHE A 46 2.99 0.69 2.92
CA PHE A 46 2.90 -0.11 1.71
C PHE A 46 2.59 -1.56 2.09
N ARG A 47 1.43 -2.03 1.65
CA ARG A 47 0.96 -3.38 1.97
C ARG A 47 0.89 -4.23 0.71
N VAL A 48 1.54 -5.38 0.75
CA VAL A 48 1.52 -6.40 -0.29
C VAL A 48 0.52 -7.47 0.09
N CYS A 49 -0.39 -7.80 -0.82
CA CYS A 49 -1.49 -8.74 -0.62
C CYS A 49 -1.19 -10.05 -1.36
N LEU A 50 -1.25 -11.18 -0.64
CA LEU A 50 -1.16 -12.51 -1.26
C LEU A 50 -2.44 -12.83 -2.06
N PRO A 51 -2.31 -13.51 -3.21
CA PRO A 51 -3.41 -13.77 -4.15
C PRO A 51 -4.35 -14.88 -3.66
N VAL A 52 -5.14 -14.57 -2.63
CA VAL A 52 -6.11 -15.52 -2.04
C VAL A 52 -7.42 -15.51 -2.82
N TYR A 53 -7.93 -14.31 -3.08
CA TYR A 53 -9.08 -14.07 -3.94
C TYR A 53 -8.74 -12.89 -4.83
N PRO A 54 -7.98 -13.16 -5.92
CA PRO A 54 -7.36 -12.11 -6.71
C PRO A 54 -8.36 -11.08 -7.18
N TRP A 55 -7.92 -9.83 -7.35
CA TRP A 55 -8.75 -8.67 -7.67
C TRP A 55 -9.71 -8.28 -6.54
N PHE A 56 -10.67 -9.15 -6.24
CA PHE A 56 -11.81 -8.83 -5.39
C PHE A 56 -11.44 -8.53 -3.94
N LYS A 57 -10.44 -9.22 -3.37
CA LYS A 57 -10.04 -8.98 -1.98
C LYS A 57 -9.49 -7.56 -1.81
N THR A 58 -8.56 -7.15 -2.67
CA THR A 58 -7.92 -5.83 -2.60
C THR A 58 -8.92 -4.73 -2.92
N GLU A 59 -9.77 -4.91 -3.94
CA GLU A 59 -10.86 -3.97 -4.27
C GLU A 59 -11.83 -3.78 -3.09
N ALA A 60 -12.30 -4.89 -2.48
CA ALA A 60 -13.23 -4.82 -1.37
C ALA A 60 -12.63 -4.11 -0.15
N GLU A 61 -11.34 -4.32 0.11
CA GLU A 61 -10.63 -3.67 1.20
C GLU A 61 -10.50 -2.16 0.97
N VAL A 62 -10.07 -1.75 -0.22
CA VAL A 62 -9.95 -0.32 -0.58
C VAL A 62 -11.30 0.37 -0.55
N ALA A 63 -12.33 -0.23 -1.13
CA ALA A 63 -13.68 0.32 -1.13
C ALA A 63 -14.23 0.51 0.29
N THR A 64 -13.95 -0.45 1.19
CA THR A 64 -14.37 -0.36 2.59
C THR A 64 -13.65 0.77 3.32
N ILE A 65 -12.33 0.91 3.13
CA ILE A 65 -11.54 2.00 3.74
C ILE A 65 -12.05 3.36 3.28
N GLN A 66 -12.26 3.52 1.97
CA GLN A 66 -12.78 4.76 1.38
C GLN A 66 -14.18 5.08 1.90
N PHE A 67 -15.08 4.10 1.93
CA PHE A 67 -16.42 4.28 2.46
C PHE A 67 -16.41 4.78 3.92
N ILE A 68 -15.60 4.18 4.79
CA ILE A 68 -15.49 4.60 6.20
C ILE A 68 -14.99 6.04 6.31
N ARG A 69 -14.01 6.42 5.48
CA ARG A 69 -13.42 7.76 5.49
C ARG A 69 -14.39 8.82 4.98
N ASP A 70 -15.13 8.53 3.91
CA ASP A 70 -16.04 9.49 3.27
C ASP A 70 -17.34 9.72 4.05
N ASN A 71 -17.76 8.75 4.86
CA ASN A 71 -19.04 8.81 5.57
C ASN A 71 -18.95 9.39 7.00
N ASN A 72 -17.90 10.15 7.31
CA ASN A 72 -17.73 10.85 8.60
C ASN A 72 -18.00 9.95 9.82
N THR A 73 -17.47 8.73 9.79
CA THR A 73 -17.59 7.82 10.94
C THR A 73 -16.67 8.27 12.07
N SER A 74 -16.94 7.82 13.29
CA SER A 74 -16.05 8.05 14.44
C SER A 74 -14.77 7.22 14.38
N ILE A 75 -14.64 6.32 13.40
CA ILE A 75 -13.50 5.41 13.27
C ILE A 75 -12.52 6.03 12.27
N PRO A 76 -11.29 6.37 12.69
CA PRO A 76 -10.29 6.88 11.76
C PRO A 76 -9.90 5.77 10.77
N ALA A 77 -9.96 6.09 9.48
CA ALA A 77 -9.49 5.23 8.39
C ALA A 77 -8.41 5.98 7.58
N PRO A 78 -7.30 5.33 7.21
CA PRO A 78 -6.22 5.96 6.45
C PRO A 78 -6.68 6.34 5.04
N ARG A 79 -6.01 7.31 4.42
CA ARG A 79 -6.25 7.62 3.01
C ARG A 79 -5.47 6.64 2.14
N VAL A 80 -6.16 5.95 1.24
CA VAL A 80 -5.52 5.19 0.17
C VAL A 80 -5.00 6.17 -0.88
N LEU A 81 -3.70 6.12 -1.14
CA LEU A 81 -3.01 6.98 -2.10
C LEU A 81 -3.02 6.35 -3.49
N ALA A 82 -2.72 5.06 -3.55
CA ALA A 82 -2.69 4.26 -4.77
C ALA A 82 -2.83 2.79 -4.39
N PHE A 83 -3.29 1.96 -5.31
CA PHE A 83 -3.33 0.52 -5.15
C PHE A 83 -3.37 -0.13 -6.54
N ASP A 84 -3.04 -1.41 -6.59
CA ASP A 84 -3.22 -2.26 -7.75
C ASP A 84 -3.80 -3.60 -7.30
N SER A 85 -4.97 -3.93 -7.84
CA SER A 85 -5.70 -5.16 -7.58
C SER A 85 -5.37 -6.28 -8.57
N SER A 86 -4.51 -6.01 -9.56
CA SER A 86 -3.91 -7.03 -10.41
C SER A 86 -2.55 -7.46 -9.88
N ALA A 87 -2.19 -8.73 -10.10
CA ALA A 87 -0.81 -9.20 -9.93
C ALA A 87 0.04 -9.00 -11.20
N GLU A 88 -0.57 -8.55 -12.30
CA GLU A 88 0.10 -8.26 -13.58
C GLU A 88 0.79 -6.88 -13.55
N ASN A 89 1.65 -6.67 -12.55
CA ASN A 89 2.44 -5.46 -12.36
C ASN A 89 3.89 -5.80 -12.01
N GLU A 90 4.74 -4.78 -11.90
CA GLU A 90 6.18 -4.93 -11.66
C GLU A 90 6.51 -5.65 -10.34
N LEU A 91 5.61 -5.56 -9.35
CA LEU A 91 5.75 -6.26 -8.06
C LEU A 91 5.43 -7.76 -8.17
N GLY A 92 4.52 -8.13 -9.07
CA GLY A 92 3.98 -9.48 -9.22
C GLY A 92 2.95 -9.86 -8.15
N TYR A 93 2.42 -8.87 -7.42
CA TYR A 93 1.45 -9.02 -6.35
C TYR A 93 0.49 -7.84 -6.36
N GLU A 94 -0.67 -8.03 -5.77
CA GLU A 94 -1.57 -6.93 -5.43
C GLU A 94 -0.97 -6.11 -4.27
N TRP A 95 -1.22 -4.80 -4.27
CA TRP A 95 -0.67 -3.92 -3.23
C TRP A 95 -1.53 -2.68 -3.00
N ILE A 96 -1.38 -2.09 -1.82
CA ILE A 96 -2.03 -0.84 -1.40
C ILE A 96 -0.99 0.08 -0.76
N LEU A 97 -0.94 1.33 -1.21
CA LEU A 97 -0.18 2.43 -0.61
C LEU A 97 -1.15 3.38 0.11
N MET A 98 -0.89 3.68 1.38
CA MET A 98 -1.75 4.52 2.20
C MET A 98 -0.98 5.38 3.19
N GLU A 99 -1.61 6.43 3.70
CA GLU A 99 -1.11 7.21 4.83
C GLU A 99 -0.90 6.32 6.07
N ARG A 100 0.14 6.62 6.86
CA ARG A 100 0.36 5.98 8.16
C ARG A 100 -0.58 6.52 9.23
#